data_AF-A0ABD5NPJ0-F1
#
_entry.id   AF-A0ABD5NPJ0-F1
#
_cell.length_a   1.000
_cell.length_b   1.000
_cell.length_c   1.000
_cell.angle_alpha   90.00
_cell.angle_beta   90.00
_cell.angle_gamma   90.00
#
_symmetry.space_group_name_H-M   'P 1'
#
loop_
_entity.id
_entity.type
_entity.pdbx_description
1 polymer ?
#
loop_
_entity_poly.entity_id
_entity_poly.type
_entity_poly.pdbx_seq_one_letter_code
_entity_poly.pdbx_strand_id
1 'polypeptide(L)' 'MGRYRAIMTDTDRDYISREGDPSESQRLQSISRVRSRINEELATDIEVLEEHHPELLEELREVVCQDRDLD' A
#
# COMPACT_ATOMS: atom_id res chain seq x y z
N MET A 1 -12.51 4.84 17.30
CA MET A 1 -11.10 4.59 16.91
C MET A 1 -10.91 5.07 15.48
N GLY A 2 -9.93 5.95 15.23
CA GLY A 2 -9.58 6.31 13.85
C GLY A 2 -9.09 5.05 13.13
N ARG A 3 -9.61 4.77 11.94
CA ARG A 3 -9.11 3.65 11.14
C ARG A 3 -7.65 3.93 10.80
N TYR A 4 -6.73 3.13 11.35
CA TYR A 4 -5.33 3.19 10.97
C TYR A 4 -5.22 2.73 9.51
N ARG A 5 -4.68 3.60 8.65
CA ARG A 5 -4.48 3.32 7.23
C ARG A 5 -3.19 2.52 7.06
N ALA A 6 -3.19 1.58 6.12
CA ALA A 6 -1.96 0.96 5.59
C ALA A 6 -1.34 1.90 4.54
N ILE A 7 -0.81 1.35 3.44
CA ILE A 7 -0.19 2.13 2.34
C ILE A 7 -1.16 3.14 1.70
N MET A 8 -2.44 2.77 1.56
CA MET A 8 -3.47 3.59 0.90
C MET A 8 -4.36 4.30 1.92
N THR A 9 -4.68 5.56 1.66
CA THR A 9 -5.79 6.27 2.33
C THR A 9 -7.13 5.78 1.79
N ASP A 10 -8.23 6.10 2.49
CA ASP A 10 -9.59 5.84 1.99
C ASP A 10 -9.79 6.48 0.61
N THR A 11 -9.41 7.75 0.44
CA THR A 11 -9.47 8.45 -0.87
C THR A 11 -8.62 7.81 -1.96
N ASP A 12 -7.44 7.27 -1.61
CA ASP A 12 -6.62 6.56 -2.61
C ASP A 12 -7.36 5.31 -3.12
N ARG A 13 -8.08 4.59 -2.24
CA ARG A 13 -8.88 3.41 -2.61
C ARG A 13 -10.04 3.81 -3.50
N ASP A 14 -10.79 4.85 -3.13
CA ASP A 14 -11.93 5.33 -3.89
C ASP A 14 -11.49 5.76 -5.30
N TYR A 15 -10.44 6.59 -5.39
CA TYR A 15 -9.99 7.13 -6.67
C TYR A 15 -9.38 6.09 -7.60
N ILE A 16 -8.64 5.12 -7.05
CA ILE A 16 -8.04 4.04 -7.86
C ILE A 16 -9.11 3.08 -8.37
N SER A 17 -10.09 2.73 -7.53
CA SER A 17 -11.23 1.86 -7.86
C SER A 17 -12.29 2.54 -8.73
N ARG A 18 -12.17 3.86 -8.96
CA ARG A 18 -13.15 4.70 -9.66
C ARG A 18 -14.47 4.87 -8.90
N GLU A 19 -14.48 4.60 -7.60
CA GLU A 19 -15.63 4.91 -6.75
C GLU A 19 -15.77 6.44 -6.62
N GLY A 20 -17.01 6.94 -6.74
CA GLY A 20 -17.31 8.37 -6.67
C GLY A 20 -16.95 9.18 -7.92
N ASP A 21 -16.77 8.52 -9.08
CA ASP A 21 -16.53 9.15 -10.39
C ASP A 21 -15.38 10.18 -10.41
N PRO A 22 -14.17 9.80 -9.99
CA PRO A 22 -13.02 10.71 -9.99
C PRO A 22 -12.62 11.08 -11.42
N SER A 23 -12.11 12.30 -11.59
CA SER A 23 -11.43 12.67 -12.83
C SER A 23 -10.18 11.81 -13.07
N GLU A 24 -9.77 11.69 -14.34
CA GLU A 24 -8.57 10.95 -14.70
C GLU A 24 -7.32 11.50 -14.00
N SER A 25 -7.21 12.83 -13.85
CA SER A 25 -6.12 13.47 -13.11
C SER A 25 -6.09 13.05 -11.64
N GLN A 26 -7.24 13.04 -10.95
CA GLN A 26 -7.32 12.61 -9.55
C GLN A 26 -6.91 11.14 -9.38
N ARG A 27 -7.34 10.28 -10.31
CA ARG A 27 -6.93 8.86 -10.31
C ARG A 27 -5.43 8.71 -10.53
N LEU A 28 -4.86 9.39 -11.52
CA LEU A 28 -3.42 9.34 -11.81
C LEU A 28 -2.58 9.87 -10.64
N GLN A 29 -3.01 10.96 -10.01
CA GLN A 29 -2.33 11.49 -8.82
C GLN A 29 -2.33 10.48 -7.67
N SER A 30 -3.44 9.78 -7.44
CA SER A 30 -3.53 8.78 -6.37
C SER A 30 -2.65 7.56 -6.66
N ILE A 31 -2.62 7.09 -7.91
CA ILE A 31 -1.68 6.05 -8.35
C ILE A 31 -0.22 6.48 -8.12
N SER A 32 0.12 7.72 -8.48
CA SER A 32 1.47 8.26 -8.30
C SER A 32 1.87 8.31 -6.82
N ARG A 33 0.97 8.80 -5.95
CA ARG A 33 1.19 8.83 -4.50
C ARG A 33 1.38 7.45 -3.90
N VAL A 34 0.54 6.49 -4.28
CA VAL A 34 0.66 5.10 -3.79
C VAL A 34 1.97 4.48 -4.28
N ARG A 35 2.38 4.74 -5.53
CA ARG A 35 3.66 4.27 -6.06
C ARG A 35 4.84 4.84 -5.28
N SER A 36 4.84 6.14 -4.96
CA SER A 36 5.88 6.76 -4.14
C SER A 36 5.96 6.09 -2.76
N ARG A 37 4.83 5.90 -2.06
CA ARG A 37 4.81 5.19 -0.78
C ARG A 37 5.34 3.76 -0.85
N ILE A 38 5.10 3.03 -1.93
CA ILE A 38 5.63 1.66 -2.10
C ILE A 38 7.16 1.68 -2.28
N ASN A 39 7.70 2.63 -3.05
CA ASN A 39 9.13 2.64 -3.39
C ASN A 39 10.00 3.35 -2.34
N GLU A 40 9.41 4.26 -1.56
CA GLU A 40 10.15 5.12 -0.62
C GLU A 40 9.83 4.71 0.82
N GLU A 41 8.59 4.91 1.25
CA GLU A 41 8.18 4.68 2.65
C GLU A 41 8.22 3.19 3.02
N LEU A 42 7.56 2.33 2.24
CA LEU A 42 7.53 0.89 2.51
C LEU A 42 8.92 0.25 2.40
N ALA A 43 9.76 0.75 1.50
CA ALA A 43 11.14 0.27 1.39
C ALA A 43 11.91 0.57 2.69
N THR A 44 11.76 1.79 3.23
CA THR A 44 12.33 2.17 4.53
C THR A 44 11.76 1.32 5.66
N ASP A 45 10.45 1.09 5.67
CA ASP A 45 9.80 0.24 6.68
C ASP A 45 10.34 -1.20 6.63
N ILE A 46 10.58 -1.75 5.43
CA ILE A 46 11.17 -3.09 5.26
C ILE A 46 12.57 -3.17 5.88
N GLU A 47 13.42 -2.16 5.67
CA GLU A 47 14.77 -2.12 6.26
C GLU A 47 14.70 -2.13 7.80
N VAL A 48 13.81 -1.32 8.38
CA VAL A 48 13.59 -1.25 9.84
C VAL A 48 13.08 -2.59 10.39
N LEU A 49 12.13 -3.23 9.69
CA LEU A 49 11.60 -4.52 10.11
C LEU A 49 12.66 -5.63 9.99
N GLU A 50 13.46 -5.63 8.93
CA GLU A 50 14.54 -6.60 8.75
C GLU A 50 15.59 -6.50 9.87
N GLU A 51 15.92 -5.29 10.31
CA GLU A 51 16.92 -5.07 11.36
C GLU A 51 16.40 -5.41 12.76
N HIS A 52 15.15 -5.06 13.07
CA HIS A 52 14.66 -5.06 14.45
C HIS A 52 13.62 -6.12 14.76
N HIS A 53 12.77 -6.50 13.78
CA HIS A 53 11.62 -7.39 13.98
C HIS A 53 11.36 -8.25 12.73
N PRO A 54 12.26 -9.19 12.39
CA PRO A 54 12.15 -10.01 11.19
C PRO A 54 10.87 -10.86 11.14
N GLU A 55 10.28 -11.20 12.28
CA GLU A 55 8.99 -11.88 12.37
C GLU A 55 7.85 -11.06 11.75
N LEU A 56 7.84 -9.73 11.96
CA LEU A 56 6.83 -8.85 11.38
C LEU A 56 7.05 -8.65 9.87
N LEU A 57 8.30 -8.70 9.42
CA LEU A 57 8.61 -8.71 7.99
C LEU A 57 8.10 -10.00 7.32
N GLU A 58 8.21 -11.14 7.99
CA GLU A 58 7.64 -12.40 7.52
C GLU A 58 6.12 -12.31 7.42
N GLU A 59 5.42 -11.82 8.46
CA GLU A 59 3.98 -11.58 8.41
C GLU A 59 3.56 -10.64 7.26
N LEU A 60 4.33 -9.57 7.02
CA LEU A 60 4.08 -8.67 5.90
C LEU A 60 4.24 -9.38 4.54
N ARG A 61 5.30 -10.17 4.38
CA ARG A 61 5.56 -10.96 3.17
C ARG A 61 4.46 -11.99 2.95
N GLU A 62 4.01 -12.65 4.01
CA GLU A 62 2.89 -13.57 3.96
C GLU A 62 1.62 -12.89 3.45
N VAL A 63 1.23 -11.73 3.98
CA VAL A 63 0.03 -11.01 3.51
C VAL A 63 0.15 -10.54 2.05
N VAL A 64 1.36 -10.20 1.58
CA VAL A 64 1.59 -9.74 0.20
C VAL A 64 1.69 -10.90 -0.80
N CYS A 65 2.28 -12.02 -0.38
CA CYS A 65 2.60 -13.16 -1.25
C CYS A 65 1.55 -14.30 -1.17
N GLN A 66 0.77 -14.40 -0.09
CA GLN A 66 -0.40 -15.28 -0.05
C GLN A 66 -1.44 -14.73 -1.06
N ASP A 67 -1.74 -15.52 -2.09
CA ASP A 67 -2.77 -15.25 -3.13
C ASP A 67 -2.45 -14.19 -4.20
N ARG A 68 -1.34 -14.38 -4.92
CA ARG A 68 -1.19 -13.91 -6.32
C ARG A 68 -0.72 -14.96 -7.32
N ASP A 69 -0.62 -16.24 -6.91
CA ASP A 69 -0.58 -17.39 -7.82
C ASP A 69 -1.99 -17.63 -8.39
N LEU A 70 -2.39 -16.75 -9.31
CA LEU A 70 -3.44 -17.06 -10.28
C LEU A 70 -2.85 -18.06 -11.30
N ASP A 71 -3.38 -19.28 -11.30
CA ASP A 71 -3.28 -20.23 -12.43
C ASP A 71 -3.77 -19.59 -13.74
#